data_AF-A0AAV6Z2K3-F1
#
_entry.id   AF-A0AAV6Z2K3-F1
#
_cell.length_a   1.000
_cell.length_b   1.000
_cell.length_c   1.000
_cell.angle_alpha   90.00
_cell.angle_beta   90.00
_cell.angle_gamma   90.00
#
_symmetry.space_group_name_H-M   'P 1'
#
loop_
_entity.id
_entity.type
_entity.pdbx_description
1 polymer ?
#
loop_
_entity_poly.entity_id
_entity_poly.type
_entity_poly.pdbx_seq_one_letter_code
_entity_poly.pdbx_strand_id
1 'polypeptide(L)'
;QVEALCLLRRRVSPRLAVVDVEEAGSLQEEDVGVLGFPPGGLFPQEVTVLWVGVQHLGFSLICDPGENLALAEMTLRGMVKHLLETLRLLTHSNSALLRPDLIQLTLDTFIPQGALLFLSHQATQVLERELSASITL
;
A
#
# COMPACT_ATOMS: atom_id res chain seq x y z
N GLN A 1 20.87 6.40 24.27
CA GLN A 1 20.24 7.22 23.21
C GLN A 1 20.39 6.41 21.93
N VAL A 2 19.32 5.79 21.43
CA VAL A 2 19.36 4.89 20.26
C VAL A 2 18.76 5.66 19.09
N GLU A 3 19.62 6.26 18.26
CA GLU A 3 19.22 6.83 16.97
C GLU A 3 19.04 5.71 15.96
N ALA A 4 17.79 5.28 15.75
CA ALA A 4 17.42 4.46 14.61
C ALA A 4 17.36 5.36 13.37
N LEU A 5 18.51 5.61 12.74
CA LEU A 5 18.59 6.24 11.43
C LEU A 5 18.09 5.24 10.36
N CYS A 6 16.79 5.26 10.09
CA CYS A 6 16.20 4.54 8.96
C CYS A 6 16.63 5.22 7.65
N LEU A 7 17.82 4.88 7.17
CA LEU A 7 18.25 5.22 5.81
C LEU A 7 17.52 4.29 4.84
N LEU A 8 16.49 4.82 4.17
CA LEU A 8 15.82 4.17 3.05
C LEU A 8 16.82 4.04 1.88
N ARG A 9 17.62 2.98 1.87
CA ARG A 9 18.54 2.71 0.75
C ARG A 9 17.76 2.03 -0.36
N ARG A 10 17.64 2.72 -1.50
CA ARG A 10 17.21 2.18 -2.79
C ARG A 10 18.00 0.90 -3.09
N ARG A 11 17.42 -0.25 -2.81
CA ARG A 11 17.91 -1.55 -3.30
C ARG A 11 16.99 -1.92 -4.45
N VAL A 12 17.49 -1.73 -5.66
CA VAL A 12 16.83 -2.24 -6.86
C VAL A 12 16.87 -3.75 -6.77
N SER A 13 15.77 -4.36 -6.30
CA SER A 13 15.59 -5.80 -6.40
C SER A 13 15.49 -6.17 -7.88
N PRO A 14 16.15 -7.25 -8.33
CA PRO A 14 16.00 -7.69 -9.71
C PRO A 14 14.59 -8.26 -9.87
N ARG A 15 13.71 -7.47 -10.48
CA ARG A 15 12.48 -7.86 -11.19
C ARG A 15 11.88 -9.21 -10.77
N LEU A 16 10.89 -9.19 -9.88
CA LEU A 16 9.82 -10.18 -9.94
C LEU A 16 8.94 -9.80 -11.13
N ALA A 17 8.83 -10.71 -12.08
CA ALA A 17 8.33 -10.47 -13.43
C ALA A 17 6.83 -10.11 -13.45
N VAL A 18 6.54 -8.96 -14.07
CA VAL A 18 5.51 -8.73 -15.10
C VAL A 18 4.25 -9.60 -14.99
N VAL A 19 3.17 -9.00 -14.51
CA VAL A 19 1.85 -9.25 -15.07
C VAL A 19 1.54 -8.05 -15.96
N ASP A 20 1.68 -8.26 -17.27
CA ASP A 20 1.29 -7.31 -18.29
C ASP A 20 -0.25 -7.29 -18.32
N VAL A 21 -0.84 -6.25 -17.73
CA VAL A 21 -2.22 -5.85 -18.01
C VAL A 21 -2.13 -4.42 -18.49
N GLU A 22 -2.12 -4.27 -19.81
CA GLU A 22 -2.33 -2.99 -20.48
C GLU A 22 -3.66 -2.37 -20.01
N GLU A 23 -3.63 -1.04 -19.88
CA GLU A 23 -4.75 -0.12 -19.60
C GLU A 23 -5.06 0.19 -18.11
N ALA A 24 -4.38 1.21 -17.58
CA ALA A 24 -5.03 2.41 -17.03
C ALA A 24 -4.00 3.51 -16.74
N GLY A 25 -3.98 4.54 -17.59
CA GLY A 25 -3.55 5.91 -17.34
C GLY A 25 -2.29 6.13 -16.48
N SER A 26 -1.15 6.34 -17.14
CA SER A 26 0.07 7.02 -16.64
C SER A 26 0.14 7.25 -15.12
N LEU A 27 0.25 6.18 -14.34
CA LEU A 27 0.69 6.28 -12.95
C LEU A 27 2.20 6.57 -13.03
N GLN A 28 2.58 7.80 -12.66
CA GLN A 28 3.98 8.22 -12.50
C GLN A 28 4.78 7.10 -11.82
N GLU A 29 6.00 6.82 -12.30
CA GLU A 29 6.90 5.73 -11.85
C GLU A 29 6.70 5.40 -10.37
N GLU A 30 5.94 4.34 -10.09
CA GLU A 30 5.76 3.84 -8.73
C GLU A 30 7.05 3.12 -8.32
N ASP A 31 7.75 3.66 -7.32
CA ASP A 31 8.90 2.97 -6.74
C ASP A 31 8.38 1.84 -5.85
N VAL A 32 8.57 0.59 -6.25
CA VAL A 32 8.15 -0.59 -5.49
C VAL A 32 9.37 -1.34 -4.96
N GLY A 33 9.24 -1.91 -3.76
CA GLY A 33 10.27 -2.81 -3.25
C GLY A 33 9.82 -3.71 -2.11
N VAL A 34 10.72 -4.64 -1.78
CA VAL A 34 10.55 -5.65 -0.74
C VAL A 34 11.80 -5.68 0.13
N LEU A 35 11.62 -5.71 1.46
CA LEU A 35 12.70 -5.72 2.44
C LEU A 35 12.43 -6.82 3.50
N GLY A 36 13.32 -7.80 3.61
CA GLY A 36 13.29 -8.79 4.67
C GLY A 36 14.01 -8.31 5.93
N PHE A 37 13.43 -8.56 7.09
CA PHE A 37 14.02 -8.25 8.40
C PHE A 37 14.20 -9.55 9.20
N PRO A 38 15.44 -9.87 9.61
CA PRO A 38 15.68 -11.04 10.45
C PRO A 38 15.10 -10.84 11.86
N PRO A 39 14.83 -11.94 12.59
CA PRO A 39 14.36 -11.87 13.96
C PRO A 39 15.44 -11.27 14.89
N GLY A 40 15.00 -10.64 15.98
CA GLY A 40 15.90 -10.09 17.01
C GLY A 40 16.36 -8.65 16.76
N GLY A 41 15.75 -7.96 15.77
CA GLY A 41 15.88 -6.53 15.54
C GLY A 41 14.67 -5.75 16.04
N LEU A 42 14.04 -4.98 15.14
CA LEU A 42 12.78 -4.25 15.41
C LEU A 42 11.57 -5.17 15.61
N PHE A 43 11.66 -6.39 15.07
CA PHE A 43 10.59 -7.38 15.09
C PHE A 43 11.05 -8.63 15.87
N PRO A 44 10.17 -9.24 16.68
CA PRO A 44 10.48 -10.45 17.42
C PRO A 44 10.63 -11.68 16.52
N GLN A 45 10.02 -11.63 15.33
CA GLN A 45 10.04 -12.67 14.31
C GLN A 45 10.60 -12.13 12.98
N GLU A 46 10.89 -13.04 12.04
CA GLU A 46 11.21 -12.65 10.66
C GLU A 46 9.99 -11.98 10.04
N VAL A 47 10.16 -10.81 9.42
CA VAL A 47 9.08 -10.11 8.71
C VAL A 47 9.54 -9.64 7.34
N THR A 48 8.60 -9.52 6.42
CA THR A 48 8.83 -8.96 5.09
C THR A 48 8.04 -7.68 4.93
N VAL A 49 8.72 -6.58 4.58
CA VAL A 49 8.09 -5.29 4.34
C VAL A 49 7.98 -5.05 2.85
N LEU A 50 6.74 -4.96 2.37
CA LEU A 50 6.42 -4.46 1.04
C LEU A 50 6.25 -2.95 1.12
N TRP A 51 6.75 -2.22 0.13
CA TRP A 51 6.58 -0.77 0.10
C TRP A 51 6.37 -0.24 -1.31
N VAL A 52 5.61 0.85 -1.38
CA VAL A 52 5.30 1.61 -2.59
C VAL A 52 5.55 3.09 -2.27
N GLY A 53 6.43 3.72 -3.04
CA GLY A 53 6.66 5.17 -3.03
C GLY A 53 6.00 5.82 -4.24
N VAL A 54 5.14 6.80 -4.01
CA VAL A 54 4.52 7.60 -5.08
C VAL A 54 4.51 9.06 -4.66
N GLN A 55 5.03 9.94 -5.53
CA GLN A 55 5.19 11.38 -5.25
C GLN A 55 6.05 11.63 -3.99
N HIS A 56 5.46 12.17 -2.92
CA HIS A 56 6.11 12.45 -1.63
C HIS A 56 5.60 11.55 -0.49
N LEU A 57 4.88 10.48 -0.84
CA LEU A 57 4.29 9.55 0.11
C LEU A 57 4.94 8.16 -0.03
N GLY A 58 5.21 7.55 1.12
CA GLY A 58 5.64 6.16 1.20
C GLY A 58 4.57 5.34 1.92
N PHE A 59 4.18 4.24 1.30
CA PHE A 59 3.24 3.27 1.86
C PHE A 59 3.99 1.97 2.10
N SER A 60 3.75 1.33 3.24
CA SER A 60 4.41 0.08 3.58
C SER A 60 3.45 -0.88 4.27
N LEU A 61 3.57 -2.15 3.93
CA LEU A 61 2.87 -3.25 4.59
C LEU A 61 3.90 -4.21 5.19
N ILE A 62 3.81 -4.47 6.49
CA ILE A 62 4.66 -5.43 7.19
C ILE A 62 3.91 -6.75 7.18
N CYS A 63 4.53 -7.78 6.61
CA CYS A 63 3.98 -9.12 6.47
C CYS A 63 4.72 -10.09 7.39
N ASP A 64 3.94 -10.89 8.09
CA ASP A 64 4.39 -11.97 8.96
C ASP A 64 4.87 -13.20 8.15
N PRO A 65 5.63 -14.11 8.77
CA PRO A 65 6.16 -15.26 8.05
C PRO A 65 5.01 -16.19 7.62
N GLY A 66 4.97 -16.51 6.33
CA GLY A 66 3.94 -17.37 5.74
C GLY A 66 2.73 -16.61 5.16
N GLU A 67 2.67 -15.30 5.31
CA GLU A 67 1.67 -14.48 4.61
C GLU A 67 1.91 -14.46 3.09
N ASN A 68 0.81 -14.32 2.34
CA ASN A 68 0.88 -14.31 0.89
C ASN A 68 1.36 -12.95 0.36
N LEU A 69 2.66 -12.86 0.06
CA LEU A 69 3.30 -11.62 -0.41
C LEU A 69 2.72 -11.08 -1.73
N ALA A 70 2.26 -11.96 -2.63
CA ALA A 70 1.65 -11.52 -3.88
C ALA A 70 0.29 -10.85 -3.62
N LEU A 71 -0.51 -11.43 -2.73
CA LEU A 71 -1.76 -10.84 -2.30
C LEU A 71 -1.53 -9.52 -1.58
N ALA A 72 -0.55 -9.49 -0.69
CA ALA A 72 -0.14 -8.31 0.04
C ALA A 72 0.28 -7.16 -0.89
N GLU A 73 1.04 -7.45 -1.95
CA GLU A 73 1.41 -6.45 -2.96
C GLU A 73 0.19 -5.93 -3.71
N MET A 74 -0.69 -6.82 -4.17
CA MET A 74 -1.93 -6.43 -4.87
C MET A 74 -2.81 -5.53 -4.00
N THR A 75 -2.99 -5.89 -2.73
CA THR A 75 -3.74 -5.10 -1.76
C THR A 75 -3.09 -3.75 -1.51
N LEU A 76 -1.76 -3.71 -1.34
CA LEU A 76 -1.02 -2.45 -1.15
C LEU A 76 -1.17 -1.53 -2.37
N ARG A 77 -1.03 -2.04 -3.59
CA ARG A 77 -1.22 -1.25 -4.82
C ARG A 77 -2.65 -0.71 -4.95
N GLY A 78 -3.66 -1.54 -4.66
CA GLY A 78 -5.07 -1.11 -4.67
C GLY A 78 -5.34 0.02 -3.67
N MET A 79 -4.87 -0.14 -2.43
CA MET A 79 -4.98 0.89 -1.40
C MET A 79 -4.26 2.18 -1.80
N VAL A 80 -3.03 2.09 -2.32
CA VAL A 80 -2.25 3.26 -2.75
C VAL A 80 -2.99 4.01 -3.84
N LYS A 81 -3.49 3.32 -4.86
CA LYS A 81 -4.25 3.94 -5.94
C LYS A 81 -5.49 4.67 -5.40
N HIS A 82 -6.28 3.99 -4.56
CA HIS A 82 -7.48 4.57 -3.97
C HIS A 82 -7.19 5.79 -3.07
N LEU A 83 -6.16 5.69 -2.23
CA LEU A 83 -5.73 6.78 -1.35
C LEU A 83 -5.19 7.96 -2.17
N LEU A 84 -4.43 7.71 -3.24
CA LEU A 84 -3.93 8.79 -4.10
C LEU A 84 -5.06 9.50 -4.84
N GLU A 85 -6.03 8.77 -5.39
CA GLU A 85 -7.21 9.36 -6.03
C GLU A 85 -8.01 10.22 -5.03
N THR A 86 -8.26 9.68 -3.83
CA THR A 86 -8.99 10.37 -2.77
C THR A 86 -8.23 11.59 -2.24
N LEU A 87 -6.93 11.47 -2.00
CA LEU A 87 -6.09 12.59 -1.54
C LEU A 87 -5.89 13.66 -2.63
N ARG A 88 -5.88 13.28 -3.92
CA ARG A 88 -5.82 14.24 -5.05
C ARG A 88 -7.09 15.09 -5.16
N LEU A 89 -8.25 14.52 -4.85
CA LEU A 89 -9.49 15.28 -4.71
C LEU A 89 -9.38 16.30 -3.57
N LEU A 90 -8.68 15.94 -2.49
CA LEU A 90 -8.45 16.81 -1.35
C LEU A 90 -7.42 17.92 -1.63
N THR A 91 -6.38 17.68 -2.42
CA THR A 91 -5.35 18.69 -2.77
C THR A 91 -5.85 19.84 -3.64
N HIS A 92 -6.99 19.69 -4.33
CA HIS A 92 -7.65 20.82 -5.03
C HIS A 92 -8.25 21.83 -4.05
N SER A 93 -8.56 21.42 -2.82
CA SER A 93 -8.76 22.32 -1.69
C SER A 93 -7.40 22.56 -1.05
N ASN A 94 -7.04 23.80 -0.73
CA ASN A 94 -5.69 24.20 -0.32
C ASN A 94 -5.24 23.68 1.08
N SER A 95 -5.83 22.58 1.52
CA SER A 95 -5.66 21.88 2.79
C SER A 95 -5.56 20.39 2.53
N ALA A 96 -4.45 19.96 1.93
CA ALA A 96 -4.08 18.54 1.83
C ALA A 96 -3.69 18.01 3.22
N LEU A 97 -4.63 18.04 4.15
CA LEU A 97 -4.50 17.37 5.43
C LEU A 97 -4.85 15.92 5.19
N LEU A 98 -3.93 15.01 5.53
CA LEU A 98 -4.21 13.58 5.60
C LEU A 98 -5.47 13.42 6.45
N ARG A 99 -6.53 12.88 5.87
CA ARG A 99 -7.80 12.63 6.58
C ARG A 99 -7.69 11.25 7.23
N PRO A 100 -7.41 11.17 8.54
CA PRO A 100 -7.24 9.89 9.21
C PRO A 100 -8.49 9.02 9.10
N ASP A 101 -9.68 9.64 9.07
CA ASP A 101 -10.95 8.93 8.92
C ASP A 101 -11.05 8.16 7.59
N LEU A 102 -10.55 8.75 6.51
CA LEU A 102 -10.56 8.13 5.18
C LEU A 102 -9.51 7.03 5.05
N ILE A 103 -8.34 7.25 5.65
CA ILE A 103 -7.29 6.23 5.73
C ILE A 103 -7.82 5.03 6.53
N GLN A 104 -8.46 5.29 7.68
CA GLN A 104 -9.06 4.26 8.52
C GLN A 104 -10.14 3.48 7.77
N LEU A 105 -11.06 4.16 7.08
CA LEU A 105 -12.10 3.50 6.28
C LEU A 105 -11.50 2.61 5.17
N THR A 106 -10.44 3.10 4.52
CA THR A 106 -9.73 2.33 3.49
C THR A 106 -9.09 1.08 4.09
N LEU A 107 -8.42 1.22 5.24
CA LEU A 107 -7.79 0.10 5.96
C LEU A 107 -8.84 -0.93 6.41
N ASP A 108 -9.95 -0.48 6.99
CA ASP A 108 -11.03 -1.36 7.46
C ASP A 108 -11.69 -2.14 6.30
N THR A 109 -11.61 -1.61 5.08
CA THR A 109 -12.18 -2.25 3.89
C THR A 109 -11.21 -3.22 3.21
N PHE A 110 -9.96 -2.80 2.99
CA PHE A 110 -8.97 -3.63 2.28
C PHE A 110 -8.29 -4.66 3.19
N ILE A 111 -8.06 -4.31 4.46
CA ILE A 111 -7.32 -5.11 5.42
C ILE A 111 -8.03 -5.08 6.79
N PRO A 112 -9.25 -5.65 6.89
CA PRO A 112 -9.99 -5.67 8.14
C PRO A 112 -9.17 -6.39 9.21
N GLN A 113 -8.92 -5.71 10.32
CA GLN A 113 -8.14 -6.24 11.46
C GLN A 113 -6.70 -6.66 11.11
N GLY A 114 -6.13 -6.16 10.01
CA GLY A 114 -4.80 -6.58 9.55
C GLY A 114 -4.80 -7.86 8.71
N ALA A 115 -5.96 -8.45 8.41
CA ALA A 115 -6.05 -9.65 7.58
C ALA A 115 -6.03 -9.33 6.07
N LEU A 116 -5.15 -9.99 5.33
CA LEU A 116 -5.16 -9.95 3.87
C LEU A 116 -6.38 -10.68 3.30
N LEU A 117 -7.26 -9.95 2.62
CA LEU A 117 -8.42 -10.53 1.96
C LEU A 117 -8.04 -11.08 0.59
N PHE A 118 -8.38 -12.34 0.32
CA PHE A 118 -8.27 -12.87 -1.03
C PHE A 118 -9.42 -12.34 -1.89
N LEU A 119 -9.18 -11.23 -2.58
CA LEU A 119 -10.16 -10.59 -3.44
C LEU A 119 -9.93 -11.03 -4.89
N SER A 120 -10.98 -11.56 -5.53
CA SER A 120 -10.96 -11.75 -6.98
C SER A 120 -10.94 -10.40 -7.68
N HIS A 121 -10.47 -10.35 -8.93
CA HIS A 121 -10.46 -9.10 -9.71
C HIS A 121 -11.83 -8.40 -9.75
N GLN A 122 -12.92 -9.17 -9.82
CA GLN A 122 -14.29 -8.62 -9.74
C GLN A 122 -14.63 -8.09 -8.34
N ALA A 123 -14.22 -8.79 -7.28
CA ALA A 123 -14.45 -8.34 -5.91
C ALA A 123 -13.67 -7.06 -5.59
N THR A 124 -12.42 -6.93 -6.06
CA THR A 124 -11.62 -5.71 -5.91
C THR A 124 -12.31 -4.53 -6.57
N GLN A 125 -12.82 -4.68 -7.80
CA GLN A 125 -13.53 -3.59 -8.49
C GLN A 125 -14.83 -3.19 -7.80
N VAL A 126 -15.56 -4.13 -7.21
CA VAL A 126 -16.78 -3.82 -6.45
C VAL A 126 -16.43 -3.07 -5.17
N LEU A 127 -15.39 -3.49 -4.45
CA LEU A 127 -14.94 -2.82 -3.23
C LEU A 127 -14.42 -1.40 -3.51
N GLU A 128 -13.64 -1.20 -4.57
CA GLU A 128 -13.19 0.14 -5.00
C GLU A 128 -14.39 1.07 -5.29
N ARG A 129 -15.47 0.53 -5.88
CA ARG A 129 -16.70 1.29 -6.14
C ARG A 129 -17.45 1.64 -4.87
N GLU A 130 -17.59 0.71 -3.93
CA GLU A 130 -18.27 0.94 -2.65
C GLU A 130 -17.54 1.97 -1.78
N LEU A 131 -16.20 1.92 -1.77
CA LEU A 131 -15.37 2.92 -1.10
C LEU A 131 -15.55 4.31 -1.71
N SER A 132 -15.51 4.40 -3.04
CA SER A 132 -15.72 5.68 -3.75
C SER A 132 -17.10 6.28 -3.47
N ALA A 133 -18.13 5.44 -3.36
CA ALA A 133 -19.48 5.87 -3.00
C ALA A 133 -19.56 6.39 -1.55
N SER A 134 -18.85 5.75 -0.63
CA SER A 134 -18.83 6.12 0.80
C SER A 134 -18.11 7.45 1.07
N ILE A 135 -17.17 7.84 0.21
CA ILE A 135 -16.41 9.10 0.31
C ILE A 135 -17.21 10.31 -0.19
N THR A 136 -18.26 10.08 -0.99
CA THR A 136 -19.09 11.14 -1.59
C THR A 136 -20.27 11.58 -0.69
N LEU A 137 -20.47 10.92 0.45
CA LEU A 137 -21.48 11.26 1.46
C LEU A 137 -20.88 12.13 2.57
#